data_AF-A0A923HHV6-F1
#
_entry.id   AF-A0A923HHV6-F1
#
_cell.length_a   1.000
_cell.length_b   1.000
_cell.length_c   1.000
_cell.angle_alpha   90.00
_cell.angle_beta   90.00
_cell.angle_gamma   90.00
#
_symmetry.space_group_name_H-M   'P 1'
#
loop_
_entity.id
_entity.type
_entity.pdbx_description
1 polymer ?
#
loop_
_entity_poly.entity_id
_entity_poly.type
_entity_poly.pdbx_seq_one_letter_code
_entity_poly.pdbx_strand_id
1 'polypeptide(L)'
;MGKILRRLFMVAMLPLAFFAQTASFAADLQAEGRIQLSQGDNAEASKKFAEAAKVNPFDPSAINNQAVAVAAQGDYEKALALLERAVRLGPGRADIVVNLQEMRRWVARNAPQIKVSEKSNPVMNVYPDSDIPPEPPPLWKK
;
A
#
# COMPACT_ATOMS: atom_id res chain seq x y z
N MET A 1 41.26 42.53 -0.37
CA MET A 1 39.87 42.01 -0.32
C MET A 1 39.50 41.40 -1.67
N GLY A 2 38.88 40.21 -1.74
CA GLY A 2 38.20 39.80 -2.99
C GLY A 2 38.20 38.33 -3.45
N LYS A 3 38.57 37.33 -2.65
CA LYS A 3 38.54 35.92 -3.11
C LYS A 3 37.81 34.90 -2.23
N ILE A 4 37.06 35.34 -1.21
CA ILE A 4 36.37 34.43 -0.29
C ILE A 4 34.85 34.30 -0.60
N LEU A 5 34.30 35.17 -1.47
CA LEU A 5 32.85 35.28 -1.66
C LEU A 5 32.25 34.39 -2.78
N ARG A 6 32.88 33.27 -3.16
CA ARG A 6 32.37 32.38 -4.22
C ARG A 6 31.94 30.98 -3.77
N ARG A 7 32.04 30.65 -2.46
CA ARG A 7 31.72 29.31 -1.95
C ARG A 7 30.46 29.21 -1.07
N LEU A 8 29.66 30.27 -0.98
CA LEU A 8 28.51 30.31 -0.07
C LEU A 8 27.13 30.32 -0.76
N PHE A 9 27.01 29.72 -1.95
CA PHE A 9 25.70 29.58 -2.63
C PHE A 9 25.31 28.15 -2.99
N MET A 10 26.12 27.14 -2.65
CA MET A 10 25.89 25.75 -3.05
C MET A 10 25.39 24.84 -1.91
N VAL A 11 24.77 25.39 -0.87
CA VAL A 11 24.20 24.60 0.25
C VAL A 11 22.68 24.72 0.37
N ALA A 12 22.06 25.74 -0.25
CA ALA A 12 20.60 25.93 -0.18
C ALA A 12 19.81 25.21 -1.30
N MET A 13 20.47 24.73 -2.36
CA MET A 13 19.82 24.02 -3.50
C MET A 13 19.87 22.49 -3.39
N LEU A 14 20.75 21.94 -2.55
CA LEU A 14 20.92 20.50 -2.35
C LEU A 14 19.77 19.78 -1.62
N PRO A 15 19.15 20.33 -0.55
CA PRO A 15 18.04 19.62 0.09
C PRO A 15 16.81 19.57 -0.81
N LEU A 16 16.49 20.66 -1.53
CA LEU A 16 15.30 20.72 -2.39
C LEU A 16 15.36 19.72 -3.55
N ALA A 17 16.51 19.60 -4.22
CA ALA A 17 16.73 18.63 -5.29
C ALA A 17 16.73 17.19 -4.76
N PHE A 18 17.26 16.94 -3.56
CA PHE A 18 17.24 15.61 -2.92
C PHE A 18 15.82 15.19 -2.50
N PHE A 19 15.02 16.11 -1.96
CA PHE A 19 13.60 15.88 -1.67
C PHE A 19 12.78 15.68 -2.96
N ALA A 20 13.08 16.41 -4.03
CA ALA A 20 12.42 16.20 -5.33
C ALA A 20 12.77 14.86 -5.97
N GLN A 21 14.04 14.43 -5.90
CA GLN A 21 14.50 13.14 -6.42
C GLN A 21 13.89 11.96 -5.66
N THR A 22 13.78 12.08 -4.34
CA THR A 22 13.16 11.05 -3.49
C THR A 22 11.64 11.00 -3.68
N ALA A 23 10.96 12.14 -3.88
CA ALA A 23 9.55 12.17 -4.22
C ALA A 23 9.26 11.53 -5.60
N SER A 24 10.09 11.81 -6.61
CA SER A 24 9.98 11.18 -7.93
C SER A 24 10.15 9.67 -7.84
N PHE A 25 11.15 9.20 -7.10
CA PHE A 25 11.40 7.77 -6.92
C PHE A 25 10.24 7.05 -6.22
N ALA A 26 9.61 7.67 -5.22
CA ALA A 26 8.40 7.12 -4.60
C ALA A 26 7.23 7.02 -5.58
N ALA A 27 7.05 8.04 -6.43
CA ALA A 27 6.00 8.07 -7.44
C ALA A 27 6.19 6.98 -8.52
N ASP A 28 7.43 6.74 -8.94
CA ASP A 28 7.78 5.68 -9.90
C ASP A 28 7.45 4.30 -9.32
N LEU A 29 7.83 4.04 -8.07
CA LEU A 29 7.47 2.81 -7.35
C LEU A 29 5.95 2.63 -7.22
N GLN A 30 5.20 3.71 -6.99
CA GLN A 30 3.73 3.63 -6.98
C GLN A 30 3.15 3.34 -8.37
N ALA A 31 3.75 3.87 -9.44
CA ALA A 31 3.32 3.58 -10.79
C ALA A 31 3.58 2.11 -11.15
N GLU A 32 4.77 1.59 -10.86
CA GLU A 32 5.11 0.17 -11.01
C GLU A 32 4.14 -0.72 -10.21
N GLY A 33 3.89 -0.37 -8.94
CA GLY A 33 2.94 -1.12 -8.10
C GLY A 33 1.53 -1.17 -8.69
N ARG A 34 1.04 -0.08 -9.30
CA ARG A 34 -0.26 -0.06 -9.99
C ARG A 34 -0.26 -0.94 -11.24
N ILE A 35 0.85 -0.97 -11.99
CA ILE A 35 0.98 -1.85 -13.16
C ILE A 35 0.90 -3.31 -12.72
N GLN A 36 1.67 -3.70 -11.70
CA GLN A 36 1.64 -5.07 -11.16
C GLN A 36 0.25 -5.45 -10.64
N LEU A 37 -0.42 -4.54 -9.94
CA LEU A 37 -1.79 -4.76 -9.46
C LEU A 37 -2.77 -4.97 -10.63
N SER A 38 -2.63 -4.22 -11.72
CA SER A 38 -3.47 -4.40 -12.92
C SER A 38 -3.21 -5.71 -13.65
N GLN A 39 -2.03 -6.30 -13.48
CA GLN A 39 -1.64 -7.61 -14.02
C GLN A 39 -2.06 -8.77 -13.10
N GLY A 40 -2.59 -8.48 -11.91
CA GLY A 40 -2.93 -9.47 -10.90
C GLY A 40 -1.74 -9.97 -10.08
N ASP A 41 -0.53 -9.44 -10.29
CA ASP A 41 0.64 -9.73 -9.46
C ASP A 41 0.57 -8.92 -8.16
N ASN A 42 -0.32 -9.36 -7.28
CA ASN A 42 -0.59 -8.71 -6.01
C ASN A 42 0.64 -8.71 -5.09
N ALA A 43 1.49 -9.75 -5.20
CA ALA A 43 2.70 -9.89 -4.39
C ALA A 43 3.73 -8.82 -4.76
N GLU A 44 4.06 -8.68 -6.04
CA GLU A 44 5.00 -7.64 -6.48
C GLU A 44 4.39 -6.24 -6.32
N ALA A 45 3.09 -6.06 -6.56
CA ALA A 45 2.40 -4.79 -6.29
C ALA A 45 2.57 -4.34 -4.84
N SER A 46 2.31 -5.23 -3.88
CA SER A 46 2.47 -4.95 -2.44
C SER A 46 3.90 -4.57 -2.08
N LYS A 47 4.88 -5.25 -2.66
CA LYS A 47 6.30 -4.94 -2.46
C LYS A 47 6.67 -3.55 -2.99
N LYS A 48 6.22 -3.19 -4.20
CA LYS A 48 6.45 -1.86 -4.78
C LYS A 48 5.81 -0.74 -3.95
N PHE A 49 4.59 -0.94 -3.48
CA PHE A 49 3.96 0.02 -2.57
C PHE A 49 4.66 0.09 -1.21
N ALA A 50 5.17 -1.03 -0.69
CA ALA A 50 5.96 -1.04 0.54
C ALA A 50 7.29 -0.29 0.37
N GLU A 51 7.95 -0.43 -0.78
CA GLU A 51 9.15 0.33 -1.13
C GLU A 51 8.84 1.83 -1.24
N ALA A 52 7.74 2.20 -1.92
CA ALA A 52 7.30 3.60 -1.98
C ALA A 52 7.02 4.17 -0.57
N ALA A 53 6.38 3.39 0.30
CA ALA A 53 6.09 3.77 1.68
C ALA A 53 7.35 3.82 2.58
N LYS A 54 8.46 3.17 2.20
CA LYS A 54 9.76 3.37 2.86
C LYS A 54 10.39 4.71 2.49
N VAL A 55 10.24 5.12 1.23
CA VAL A 55 10.76 6.40 0.72
C VAL A 55 9.93 7.57 1.27
N ASN A 56 8.60 7.45 1.22
CA ASN A 56 7.68 8.41 1.82
C ASN A 56 6.70 7.72 2.79
N PRO A 57 7.05 7.63 4.10
CA PRO A 57 6.23 6.95 5.10
C PRO A 57 4.93 7.68 5.47
N PHE A 58 4.72 8.88 4.94
CA PHE A 58 3.54 9.71 5.21
C PHE A 58 2.59 9.82 4.02
N ASP A 59 2.85 9.15 2.89
CA ASP A 59 1.88 9.12 1.78
C ASP A 59 0.74 8.12 2.09
N PRO A 60 -0.49 8.60 2.40
CA PRO A 60 -1.61 7.72 2.65
C PRO A 60 -2.00 6.91 1.39
N SER A 61 -1.68 7.38 0.18
CA SER A 61 -2.03 6.71 -1.07
C SER A 61 -1.19 5.45 -1.30
N ALA A 62 0.13 5.53 -1.10
CA ALA A 62 1.02 4.36 -1.16
C ALA A 62 0.60 3.29 -0.14
N ILE A 63 0.28 3.70 1.09
CA ILE A 63 -0.12 2.79 2.17
C ILE A 63 -1.50 2.17 1.88
N ASN A 64 -2.46 2.95 1.37
CA ASN A 64 -3.75 2.44 0.91
C ASN A 64 -3.58 1.40 -0.21
N ASN A 65 -2.76 1.69 -1.22
CA ASN A 65 -2.55 0.78 -2.34
C ASN A 65 -1.79 -0.49 -1.91
N GLN A 66 -0.90 -0.39 -0.94
CA GLN A 66 -0.31 -1.55 -0.30
C GLN A 66 -1.38 -2.41 0.38
N ALA A 67 -2.28 -1.79 1.15
CA ALA A 67 -3.36 -2.52 1.83
C ALA A 67 -4.24 -3.28 0.83
N VAL A 68 -4.52 -2.65 -0.30
CA VAL A 68 -5.23 -3.23 -1.44
C VAL A 68 -4.54 -4.48 -1.97
N ALA A 69 -3.25 -4.38 -2.29
CA ALA A 69 -2.47 -5.50 -2.81
C ALA A 69 -2.32 -6.63 -1.78
N VAL A 70 -2.20 -6.30 -0.50
CA VAL A 70 -2.11 -7.25 0.61
C VAL A 70 -3.44 -7.98 0.84
N ALA A 71 -4.57 -7.28 0.73
CA ALA A 71 -5.90 -7.88 0.82
C ALA A 71 -6.14 -8.91 -0.28
N ALA A 72 -5.67 -8.61 -1.50
CA ALA A 72 -5.76 -9.51 -2.65
C ALA A 72 -4.83 -10.74 -2.52
N GLN A 73 -3.92 -10.75 -1.55
CA GLN A 73 -3.12 -11.92 -1.16
C GLN A 73 -3.75 -12.72 -0.02
N GLY A 74 -4.88 -12.27 0.54
CA GLY A 74 -5.57 -12.93 1.66
C GLY A 74 -5.11 -12.50 3.06
N ASP A 75 -4.13 -11.60 3.17
CA ASP A 75 -3.66 -11.09 4.48
C ASP A 75 -4.54 -9.92 4.95
N TYR A 76 -5.74 -10.24 5.38
CA TYR A 76 -6.77 -9.25 5.72
C TYR A 76 -6.45 -8.46 6.98
N GLU A 77 -5.75 -9.06 7.95
CA GLU A 77 -5.32 -8.39 9.18
C GLU A 77 -4.35 -7.25 8.85
N LYS A 78 -3.32 -7.53 8.04
CA LYS A 78 -2.36 -6.52 7.63
C LYS A 78 -3.00 -5.46 6.73
N ALA A 79 -3.93 -5.84 5.86
CA ALA A 79 -4.67 -4.88 5.05
C ALA A 79 -5.47 -3.89 5.92
N LEU A 80 -6.16 -4.37 6.95
CA LEU A 80 -6.87 -3.51 7.90
C LEU A 80 -5.91 -2.55 8.63
N ALA A 81 -4.78 -3.05 9.14
CA ALA A 81 -3.79 -2.23 9.84
C ALA A 81 -3.21 -1.13 8.93
N LEU A 82 -2.94 -1.44 7.66
CA LEU A 82 -2.48 -0.47 6.67
C LEU A 82 -3.54 0.58 6.35
N LEU A 83 -4.80 0.18 6.14
CA LEU A 83 -5.90 1.11 5.90
C LEU A 83 -6.13 2.05 7.08
N GLU A 84 -6.06 1.55 8.31
CA GLU A 84 -6.16 2.38 9.51
C GLU A 84 -5.02 3.40 9.60
N ARG A 85 -3.79 3.00 9.23
CA ARG A 85 -2.67 3.93 9.13
C ARG A 85 -2.90 4.97 8.05
N ALA A 86 -3.37 4.57 6.87
CA ALA A 86 -3.65 5.48 5.76
C ALA A 86 -4.72 6.52 6.13
N VAL A 87 -5.79 6.11 6.82
CA VAL A 87 -6.82 7.04 7.34
C VAL A 87 -6.23 8.03 8.35
N ARG A 88 -5.35 7.58 9.26
CA ARG A 88 -4.68 8.49 10.21
C ARG A 88 -3.80 9.53 9.52
N LEU A 89 -3.14 9.16 8.43
CA LEU A 89 -2.26 10.05 7.66
C LEU A 89 -3.00 10.98 6.71
N GLY A 90 -4.17 10.56 6.22
CA GLY A 90 -5.02 11.34 5.32
C GLY A 90 -6.47 11.40 5.81
N PRO A 91 -6.77 12.09 6.93
CA PRO A 91 -8.13 12.10 7.48
C PRO A 91 -9.19 12.72 6.54
N GLY A 92 -8.78 13.55 5.58
CA GLY A 92 -9.66 14.11 4.53
C GLY A 92 -9.84 13.22 3.29
N ARG A 93 -9.20 12.04 3.24
CA ARG A 93 -9.26 11.12 2.11
C ARG A 93 -10.49 10.20 2.24
N ALA A 94 -11.64 10.71 1.80
CA ALA A 94 -12.90 9.99 1.85
C ALA A 94 -12.85 8.63 1.11
N ASP A 95 -12.05 8.54 0.04
CA ASP A 95 -11.76 7.31 -0.68
C ASP A 95 -11.14 6.23 0.22
N ILE A 96 -10.15 6.60 1.03
CA ILE A 96 -9.45 5.67 1.93
C ILE A 96 -10.35 5.27 3.11
N VAL A 97 -11.17 6.21 3.61
CA VAL A 97 -12.15 5.92 4.66
C VAL A 97 -13.18 4.90 4.17
N VAL A 98 -13.66 5.03 2.94
CA VAL A 98 -14.57 4.06 2.32
C VAL A 98 -13.90 2.68 2.23
N ASN A 99 -12.65 2.61 1.78
CA ASN A 99 -11.91 1.35 1.70
C ASN A 99 -11.78 0.66 3.06
N LEU A 100 -11.47 1.40 4.12
CA LEU A 100 -11.42 0.85 5.48
C LEU A 100 -12.78 0.30 5.94
N GLN A 101 -13.86 1.05 5.69
CA GLN A 101 -15.21 0.61 6.08
C GLN A 101 -15.65 -0.64 5.32
N GLU A 102 -15.39 -0.69 4.02
CA GLU A 102 -15.69 -1.85 3.18
C GLU A 102 -14.91 -3.08 3.63
N MET A 103 -13.60 -2.93 3.89
CA MET A 103 -12.78 -4.01 4.40
C MET A 103 -13.30 -4.52 5.75
N ARG A 104 -13.59 -3.63 6.70
CA ARG A 104 -14.13 -4.02 8.01
C ARG A 104 -15.45 -4.78 7.89
N ARG A 105 -16.36 -4.30 7.04
CA ARG A 105 -17.64 -4.98 6.77
C ARG A 105 -17.42 -6.35 6.13
N TRP A 106 -16.51 -6.46 5.18
CA TRP A 106 -16.22 -7.72 4.50
C TRP A 106 -15.57 -8.72 5.47
N VAL A 107 -14.56 -8.32 6.25
CA VAL A 107 -13.91 -9.19 7.25
C VAL A 107 -14.92 -9.65 8.30
N ALA A 108 -15.78 -8.76 8.80
CA ALA A 108 -16.80 -9.13 9.79
C ALA A 108 -17.78 -10.19 9.27
N ARG A 109 -18.22 -10.09 8.00
CA ARG A 109 -19.11 -11.08 7.38
C ARG A 109 -18.43 -12.42 7.10
N ASN A 110 -17.14 -12.41 6.79
CA ASN A 110 -16.39 -13.59 6.37
C ASN A 110 -15.46 -14.15 7.45
N ALA A 111 -15.55 -13.65 8.69
CA ALA A 111 -14.66 -14.02 9.79
C ALA A 111 -14.55 -15.55 10.03
N PRO A 112 -15.62 -16.36 9.93
CA PRO A 112 -15.49 -17.82 10.02
C PRO A 112 -14.56 -18.41 8.95
N GLN A 113 -14.72 -18.00 7.68
CA GLN A 113 -13.95 -18.54 6.55
C GLN A 113 -12.49 -18.08 6.59
N ILE A 114 -12.24 -16.81 6.96
CA ILE A 114 -10.88 -16.28 7.12
C ILE A 114 -10.11 -17.10 8.17
N LYS A 115 -10.74 -17.38 9.32
CA LYS A 115 -10.11 -18.18 10.41
C LYS A 115 -9.83 -19.62 9.99
N VAL A 116 -10.65 -20.20 9.12
CA VAL A 116 -10.42 -21.55 8.58
C VAL A 116 -9.22 -21.51 7.62
N SER A 117 -9.16 -20.52 6.73
CA SER A 117 -8.08 -20.34 5.76
C SER A 117 -6.71 -20.14 6.41
N GLU A 118 -6.59 -19.24 7.41
CA GLU A 118 -5.32 -18.97 8.12
C GLU A 118 -4.73 -20.22 8.78
N LYS A 119 -5.57 -21.10 9.33
CA LYS A 119 -5.12 -22.33 9.98
C LYS A 119 -4.65 -23.39 8.98
N SER A 120 -4.98 -23.24 7.71
CA SER A 120 -4.87 -24.30 6.71
C SER A 120 -3.61 -24.26 5.85
N ASN A 121 -2.61 -23.44 6.18
CA ASN A 121 -1.33 -23.21 5.47
C ASN A 121 -0.92 -24.33 4.45
N PRO A 122 -0.70 -24.02 3.16
CA PRO A 122 -0.96 -24.97 2.08
C PRO A 122 0.20 -25.93 1.83
N VAL A 123 0.02 -27.20 2.17
CA VAL A 123 0.49 -28.22 1.23
C VAL A 123 -0.43 -28.13 0.03
N MET A 124 0.14 -27.78 -1.12
CA MET A 124 -0.55 -27.69 -2.40
C MET A 124 -1.21 -29.03 -2.72
N ASN A 125 -2.49 -29.21 -2.37
CA ASN A 125 -3.39 -30.11 -3.09
C ASN A 125 -4.86 -29.86 -2.72
N VAL A 126 -5.58 -29.26 -3.68
CA VAL A 126 -7.04 -29.22 -3.84
C VAL A 126 -7.83 -28.89 -2.56
N TYR A 127 -7.91 -27.59 -2.24
CA TYR A 127 -8.98 -27.10 -1.37
C TYR A 127 -10.32 -27.28 -2.10
N PRO A 128 -11.38 -27.79 -1.46
CA PRO A 128 -12.72 -27.58 -1.99
C PRO A 128 -13.01 -26.06 -2.00
N ASP A 129 -13.56 -25.55 -3.11
CA ASP A 129 -13.83 -24.10 -3.34
C ASP A 129 -14.63 -23.43 -2.20
N SER A 130 -15.30 -24.21 -1.34
CA SER A 130 -16.09 -23.74 -0.20
C SER A 130 -15.29 -23.09 0.93
N ASP A 131 -14.00 -23.41 1.04
CA ASP A 131 -13.16 -23.03 2.19
C ASP A 131 -12.31 -21.77 1.91
N ILE A 132 -12.30 -21.31 0.66
CA ILE A 132 -11.64 -20.07 0.26
C ILE A 132 -12.56 -18.89 0.62
N PRO A 133 -12.09 -17.88 1.38
CA PRO A 133 -12.88 -16.67 1.60
C PRO A 133 -13.24 -16.02 0.26
N PRO A 134 -14.47 -15.52 0.07
CA PRO A 134 -14.85 -14.85 -1.19
C PRO A 134 -13.94 -13.64 -1.42
N GLU A 135 -13.60 -13.29 -2.67
CA GLU A 135 -12.77 -12.12 -2.89
C GLU A 135 -13.36 -10.85 -2.22
N PRO A 136 -12.53 -9.98 -1.61
CA PRO A 136 -13.01 -8.71 -1.08
C PRO A 136 -13.62 -7.87 -2.21
N PRO A 137 -14.59 -6.98 -1.91
CA PRO A 137 -15.10 -6.06 -2.91
C PRO A 137 -13.93 -5.27 -3.51
N PRO A 138 -13.98 -4.92 -4.80
CA PRO A 138 -12.90 -4.16 -5.42
C PRO A 138 -12.83 -2.76 -4.79
N LEU A 139 -11.96 -2.59 -3.78
CA LEU A 139 -11.71 -1.31 -3.09
C LEU A 139 -11.03 -0.26 -4.00
N TRP A 140 -10.91 -0.58 -5.29
CA TRP A 140 -10.00 0.03 -6.25
C TRP A 140 -10.65 0.33 -7.61
N LYS A 141 -11.98 0.22 -7.74
CA LYS A 141 -12.72 0.68 -8.94
C LYS A 141 -13.39 2.03 -8.67
N LYS A 142 -12.71 3.13 -8.98
CA LYS A 142 -13.34 4.39 -9.38
C LYS A 142 -12.56 5.00 -10.53
#